data_AF-A0AAX4K3T4-F1
#
_entry.id   AF-A0AAX4K3T4-F1
#
_cell.length_a   1.000
_cell.length_b   1.000
_cell.length_c   1.000
_cell.angle_alpha   90.00
_cell.angle_beta   90.00
_cell.angle_gamma   90.00
#
_symmetry.space_group_name_H-M   'P 1'
#
loop_
_entity.id
_entity.type
_entity.pdbx_description
1 polymer ?
#
loop_
_entity_poly.entity_id
_entity_poly.type
_entity_poly.pdbx_seq_one_letter_code
_entity_poly.pdbx_strand_id
1 'polypeptide(L)'
;MAKSRFEYVRNYELPDPLIPGTFIVVRIDGRGFHKFSDAHQFRKPNDKRALDLMDLAAKTVMNEYKDVILAFGESDEYSFLLRRNTKLYNRRRSKITSSIVSLFTSAYVFHWSVYLPNTPLQYPPSFDSRAVIYPTEKEVRDYFAWRQADTHINNLYNTAFWALVQGGQTTTEANKTLQGTDSKDKNELLFSKYNINYNNLPAMYRKGSICVRQPLPMSTVDPLSPTPPVTQRLATTADIIADHDSSLDQPNAQLANDEQKPIKKPKKVKPYEGIDGELVIVYEDIIKDQFWNERPWLLL
;
A
#
# COMPACT_ATOMS: atom_id res chain seq x y z
N MET A 1 26.53 29.25 -14.68
CA MET A 1 27.07 28.01 -14.06
C MET A 1 28.33 27.62 -14.81
N ALA A 2 29.49 27.57 -14.13
CA ALA A 2 30.72 27.09 -14.74
C ALA A 2 30.58 25.60 -15.05
N LYS A 3 30.60 25.23 -16.34
CA LYS A 3 30.61 23.83 -16.75
C LYS A 3 31.99 23.26 -16.44
N SER A 4 32.04 22.27 -15.55
CA SER A 4 33.27 21.56 -15.22
C SER A 4 33.79 20.82 -16.46
N ARG A 5 35.11 20.78 -16.66
CA ARG A 5 35.74 19.94 -17.71
C ARG A 5 35.38 18.45 -17.59
N PHE A 6 34.87 18.02 -16.43
CA PHE A 6 34.45 16.65 -16.17
C PHE A 6 32.97 16.39 -16.46
N GLU A 7 32.18 17.39 -16.88
CA GLU A 7 30.72 17.23 -17.10
C GLU A 7 30.38 16.20 -18.19
N TYR A 8 31.29 15.94 -19.13
CA TYR A 8 31.09 14.97 -20.20
C TYR A 8 30.76 13.55 -19.70
N VAL A 9 31.16 13.18 -18.48
CA VAL A 9 30.88 11.85 -17.92
C VAL A 9 29.37 11.59 -17.72
N ARG A 10 28.56 12.65 -17.59
CA ARG A 10 27.09 12.54 -17.51
C ARG A 10 26.47 11.97 -18.78
N ASN A 11 27.13 12.12 -19.93
CA ASN A 11 26.63 11.62 -21.21
C ASN A 11 26.64 10.09 -21.30
N TYR A 12 27.29 9.39 -20.37
CA TYR A 12 27.27 7.93 -20.26
C TYR A 12 26.04 7.41 -19.49
N GLU A 13 25.29 8.28 -18.80
CA GLU A 13 24.03 7.89 -18.18
C GLU A 13 22.96 7.65 -19.25
N LEU A 14 22.53 6.40 -19.42
CA LEU A 14 21.48 6.07 -20.38
C LEU A 14 20.10 6.43 -19.83
N PRO A 15 19.23 7.07 -20.64
CA PRO A 15 17.85 7.29 -20.25
C PRO A 15 17.11 5.95 -20.16
N ASP A 16 16.30 5.80 -19.12
CA ASP A 16 15.56 4.57 -18.82
C ASP A 16 14.04 4.77 -18.60
N PRO A 17 13.34 5.56 -19.44
CA PRO A 17 11.91 5.77 -19.28
C PRO A 17 11.10 4.50 -19.60
N LEU A 18 10.10 4.20 -18.77
CA LEU A 18 9.10 3.18 -19.03
C LEU A 18 8.03 3.70 -20.01
N ILE A 19 7.52 2.80 -20.86
CA ILE A 19 6.57 3.12 -21.94
C ILE A 19 5.36 3.91 -21.38
N PRO A 20 4.97 5.06 -21.95
CA PRO A 20 3.78 5.79 -21.53
C PRO A 20 2.48 5.02 -21.75
N GLY A 21 1.46 5.29 -20.94
CA GLY A 21 0.12 4.70 -21.10
C GLY A 21 0.00 3.24 -20.65
N THR A 22 1.07 2.65 -20.11
CA THR A 22 1.10 1.29 -19.55
C THR A 22 1.13 1.32 -18.03
N PHE A 23 0.57 0.28 -17.41
CA PHE A 23 0.72 0.03 -15.99
C PHE A 23 2.17 -0.35 -15.66
N ILE A 24 2.60 -0.01 -14.46
CA ILE A 24 3.90 -0.42 -13.93
C ILE A 24 3.65 -1.19 -12.64
N VAL A 25 4.15 -2.41 -12.58
CA VAL A 25 4.21 -3.15 -11.32
C VAL A 25 5.66 -3.17 -10.85
N VAL A 26 5.89 -2.65 -9.65
CA VAL A 26 7.17 -2.78 -8.97
C VAL A 26 7.06 -3.87 -7.93
N ARG A 27 7.77 -4.99 -8.14
CA ARG A 27 7.88 -6.04 -7.14
C ARG A 27 9.18 -5.89 -6.37
N ILE A 28 9.10 -6.06 -5.06
CA ILE A 28 10.23 -6.20 -4.15
C ILE A 28 10.20 -7.57 -3.48
N ASP A 29 11.36 -8.11 -3.18
CA ASP A 29 11.53 -9.46 -2.62
C ASP A 29 12.69 -9.48 -1.61
N GLY A 30 12.47 -10.11 -0.46
CA GLY A 30 13.44 -10.23 0.62
C GLY A 30 14.67 -11.04 0.24
N ARG A 31 15.85 -10.39 0.17
CA ARG A 31 17.08 -11.11 -0.21
C ARG A 31 17.52 -12.07 0.89
N GLY A 32 17.41 -13.37 0.60
CA GLY A 32 17.85 -14.43 1.51
C GLY A 32 17.01 -14.50 2.78
N PHE A 33 15.71 -14.18 2.67
CA PHE A 33 14.83 -14.02 3.81
C PHE A 33 14.56 -15.31 4.59
N HIS A 34 14.82 -16.48 4.00
CA HIS A 34 14.89 -17.75 4.74
C HIS A 34 15.88 -17.65 5.91
N LYS A 35 17.14 -17.27 5.63
CA LYS A 35 18.18 -17.07 6.66
C LYS A 35 17.83 -15.95 7.62
N PHE A 36 17.19 -14.88 7.13
CA PHE A 36 16.75 -13.76 7.95
C PHE A 36 15.68 -14.19 8.95
N SER A 37 14.67 -14.93 8.50
CA SER A 37 13.60 -15.43 9.35
C SER A 37 14.10 -16.40 10.41
N ASP A 38 15.09 -17.23 10.09
CA ASP A 38 15.66 -18.19 11.03
C ASP A 38 16.55 -17.49 12.07
N ALA A 39 17.39 -16.54 11.65
CA ALA A 39 18.22 -15.74 12.54
C ALA A 39 17.37 -14.97 13.57
N HIS A 40 16.23 -14.41 13.14
CA HIS A 40 15.31 -13.66 13.98
C HIS A 40 14.18 -14.52 14.59
N GLN A 41 14.28 -15.86 14.49
CA GLN A 41 13.37 -16.81 15.13
C GLN A 41 11.89 -16.54 14.82
N PHE A 42 11.59 -16.31 13.55
CA PHE A 42 10.21 -16.13 13.10
C PHE A 42 9.39 -17.40 13.35
N ARG A 43 8.13 -17.21 13.74
CA ARG A 43 7.18 -18.30 13.87
C ARG A 43 6.95 -18.96 12.51
N LYS A 44 6.87 -20.28 12.51
CA LYS A 44 6.60 -21.09 11.32
C LYS A 44 5.24 -21.77 11.46
N PRO A 45 4.44 -21.89 10.38
CA PRO A 45 4.76 -21.51 8.99
C PRO A 45 4.73 -19.99 8.74
N ASN A 46 3.98 -19.23 9.54
CA ASN A 46 3.79 -17.79 9.34
C ASN A 46 4.00 -17.02 10.66
N ASP A 47 4.68 -15.88 10.59
CA ASP A 47 4.81 -14.94 11.71
C ASP A 47 4.01 -13.67 11.45
N LYS A 48 2.88 -13.54 12.16
CA LYS A 48 1.98 -12.38 12.03
C LYS A 48 2.71 -11.06 12.23
N ARG A 49 3.68 -11.00 13.17
CA ARG A 49 4.39 -9.74 13.49
C ARG A 49 5.21 -9.27 12.29
N ALA A 50 5.87 -10.21 11.63
CA ALA A 50 6.67 -9.93 10.44
C ALA A 50 5.79 -9.50 9.26
N LEU A 51 4.65 -10.16 9.06
CA LEU A 51 3.69 -9.81 8.01
C LEU A 51 3.05 -8.44 8.28
N ASP A 52 2.64 -8.15 9.51
CA ASP A 52 2.09 -6.84 9.87
C ASP A 52 3.13 -5.71 9.66
N LEU A 53 4.41 -5.99 9.88
CA LEU A 53 5.50 -5.05 9.61
C LEU A 53 5.70 -4.82 8.09
N MET A 54 5.62 -5.89 7.28
CA MET A 54 5.63 -5.78 5.82
C MET A 54 4.44 -4.94 5.32
N ASP A 55 3.24 -5.18 5.86
CA ASP A 55 2.03 -4.41 5.55
C ASP A 55 2.22 -2.92 5.88
N LEU A 56 2.78 -2.60 7.06
CA LEU A 56 3.06 -1.20 7.42
C LEU A 56 4.08 -0.54 6.48
N ALA A 57 5.15 -1.25 6.12
CA ALA A 57 6.13 -0.75 5.18
C ALA A 57 5.49 -0.48 3.80
N ALA A 58 4.60 -1.36 3.33
CA ALA A 58 3.83 -1.15 2.10
C ALA A 58 2.89 0.06 2.20
N LYS A 59 2.18 0.23 3.33
CA LYS A 59 1.33 1.42 3.57
C LYS A 59 2.16 2.71 3.53
N THR A 60 3.37 2.68 4.07
CA THR A 60 4.30 3.82 4.06
C THR A 60 4.66 4.21 2.63
N VAL A 61 5.00 3.23 1.79
CA VAL A 61 5.26 3.43 0.36
C VAL A 61 4.06 4.03 -0.36
N MET A 62 2.87 3.45 -0.18
CA MET A 62 1.65 3.95 -0.82
C MET A 62 1.26 5.35 -0.33
N ASN A 63 1.56 5.68 0.93
CA ASN A 63 1.32 7.01 1.48
C ASN A 63 2.21 8.08 0.86
N GLU A 64 3.48 7.79 0.63
CA GLU A 64 4.40 8.71 -0.04
C GLU A 64 4.07 8.82 -1.54
N TYR A 65 3.94 7.68 -2.22
CA TYR A 65 3.72 7.63 -3.67
C TYR A 65 2.26 7.41 -4.00
N LYS A 66 1.48 8.51 -4.09
CA LYS A 66 0.03 8.46 -4.38
C LYS A 66 -0.35 7.79 -5.69
N ASP A 67 0.56 7.78 -6.67
CA ASP A 67 0.35 7.09 -7.95
C ASP A 67 0.40 5.55 -7.81
N VAL A 68 0.82 5.02 -6.65
CA VAL A 68 0.67 3.61 -6.28
C VAL A 68 -0.74 3.39 -5.74
N ILE A 69 -1.56 2.70 -6.52
CA ILE A 69 -3.01 2.58 -6.30
C ILE A 69 -3.43 1.25 -5.65
N LEU A 70 -2.58 0.23 -5.77
CA LEU A 70 -2.77 -1.10 -5.21
C LEU A 70 -1.39 -1.65 -4.80
N ALA A 71 -1.31 -2.29 -3.64
CA ALA A 71 -0.18 -3.15 -3.30
C ALA A 71 -0.66 -4.52 -2.83
N PHE A 72 0.07 -5.57 -3.18
CA PHE A 72 -0.20 -6.95 -2.77
C PHE A 72 1.05 -7.54 -2.13
N GLY A 73 0.91 -8.13 -0.95
CA GLY A 73 2.02 -8.74 -0.21
C GLY A 73 1.77 -10.19 0.14
N GLU A 74 2.83 -11.01 0.06
CA GLU A 74 2.87 -12.40 0.49
C GLU A 74 4.28 -12.74 0.97
N SER A 75 4.40 -13.53 2.03
CA SER A 75 5.70 -13.92 2.61
C SER A 75 6.63 -12.71 2.81
N ASP A 76 7.70 -12.63 2.04
CA ASP A 76 8.77 -11.64 2.03
C ASP A 76 8.75 -10.77 0.76
N GLU A 77 7.70 -10.88 -0.07
CA GLU A 77 7.50 -10.08 -1.27
C GLU A 77 6.34 -9.08 -1.15
N TYR A 78 6.45 -7.97 -1.91
CA TYR A 78 5.38 -7.01 -2.11
C TYR A 78 5.40 -6.47 -3.54
N SER A 79 4.22 -6.33 -4.13
CA SER A 79 4.02 -5.81 -5.49
C SER A 79 3.18 -4.54 -5.47
N PHE A 80 3.71 -3.46 -6.03
CA PHE A 80 3.10 -2.13 -6.08
C PHE A 80 2.65 -1.81 -7.51
N LEU A 81 1.35 -1.64 -7.72
CA LEU A 81 0.77 -1.20 -9.00
C LEU A 81 0.75 0.33 -9.05
N LEU A 82 1.44 0.89 -10.03
CA LEU A 82 1.32 2.29 -10.40
C LEU A 82 0.34 2.43 -11.56
N ARG A 83 -0.52 3.44 -11.47
CA ARG A 83 -1.52 3.77 -12.51
C ARG A 83 -0.88 4.03 -13.87
N ARG A 84 -1.59 3.68 -14.94
CA ARG A 84 -1.10 3.74 -16.34
C ARG A 84 -0.54 5.11 -16.76
N ASN A 85 -1.13 6.18 -16.23
CA ASN A 85 -0.85 7.57 -16.58
C ASN A 85 0.12 8.25 -15.62
N THR A 86 0.77 7.49 -14.72
CA THR A 86 1.75 8.04 -13.78
C THR A 86 2.86 8.80 -14.52
N LYS A 87 3.19 9.96 -13.98
CA LYS A 87 4.33 10.79 -14.39
C LYS A 87 5.47 10.77 -13.37
N LEU A 88 5.37 9.90 -12.36
CA LEU A 88 6.33 9.80 -11.27
C LEU A 88 7.75 9.66 -11.84
N TYR A 89 8.63 10.59 -11.46
CA TYR A 89 10.02 10.66 -11.94
C TYR A 89 10.20 10.59 -13.46
N ASN A 90 9.27 11.14 -14.24
CA ASN A 90 9.25 11.02 -15.72
C ASN A 90 9.31 9.55 -16.19
N ARG A 91 8.73 8.64 -15.40
CA ARG A 91 8.71 7.19 -15.64
C ARG A 91 10.09 6.54 -15.71
N ARG A 92 11.14 7.17 -15.16
CA ARG A 92 12.49 6.58 -15.11
C ARG A 92 12.49 5.33 -14.24
N ARG A 93 12.76 4.18 -14.85
CA ARG A 93 12.73 2.85 -14.20
C ARG A 93 13.56 2.83 -12.93
N SER A 94 14.83 3.24 -13.03
CA SER A 94 15.80 3.28 -11.93
C SER A 94 15.32 4.12 -10.76
N LYS A 95 14.72 5.29 -11.01
CA LYS A 95 14.17 6.16 -9.97
C LYS A 95 12.97 5.55 -9.30
N ILE A 96 12.02 5.00 -10.06
CA ILE A 96 10.83 4.37 -9.48
C ILE A 96 11.21 3.16 -8.61
N THR A 97 12.01 2.23 -9.13
CA THR A 97 12.38 1.01 -8.39
C THR A 97 13.20 1.34 -7.14
N SER A 98 14.25 2.15 -7.27
CA SER A 98 15.10 2.52 -6.13
C SER A 98 14.34 3.29 -5.05
N SER A 99 13.43 4.19 -5.42
CA SER A 99 12.69 4.99 -4.44
C SER A 99 11.66 4.17 -3.68
N ILE A 100 10.98 3.23 -4.34
CA ILE A 100 10.03 2.31 -3.69
C ILE A 100 10.75 1.37 -2.73
N VAL A 101 11.79 0.66 -3.20
CA VAL A 101 12.48 -0.33 -2.37
C VAL A 101 13.27 0.32 -1.22
N SER A 102 13.85 1.51 -1.46
CA SER A 102 14.54 2.25 -0.41
C SER A 102 13.57 2.66 0.68
N LEU A 103 12.41 3.22 0.32
CA LEU A 103 11.43 3.65 1.30
C LEU A 103 10.87 2.44 2.06
N PHE A 104 10.52 1.36 1.36
CA PHE A 104 10.05 0.13 2.00
C PHE A 104 11.06 -0.43 3.01
N THR A 105 12.32 -0.59 2.60
CA THR A 105 13.39 -1.10 3.46
C THR A 105 13.60 -0.19 4.67
N SER A 106 13.59 1.13 4.46
CA SER A 106 13.74 2.08 5.56
C SER A 106 12.59 2.00 6.55
N ALA A 107 11.34 1.88 6.08
CA ALA A 107 10.17 1.75 6.93
C ALA A 107 10.18 0.43 7.71
N TYR A 108 10.59 -0.67 7.06
CA TYR A 108 10.75 -1.97 7.70
C TYR A 108 11.73 -1.92 8.87
N VAL A 109 12.89 -1.30 8.70
CA VAL A 109 13.89 -1.13 9.77
C VAL A 109 13.40 -0.14 10.83
N PHE A 110 12.84 0.99 10.41
CA PHE A 110 12.38 2.06 11.31
C PHE A 110 11.28 1.58 12.26
N HIS A 111 10.36 0.75 11.78
CA HIS A 111 9.24 0.23 12.57
C HIS A 111 9.49 -1.17 13.14
N TRP A 112 10.66 -1.77 12.93
CA TRP A 112 10.97 -3.13 13.38
C TRP A 112 10.68 -3.34 14.88
N SER A 113 11.17 -2.43 15.73
CA SER A 113 11.03 -2.52 17.19
C SER A 113 9.59 -2.40 17.68
N VAL A 114 8.68 -1.85 16.88
CA VAL A 114 7.26 -1.74 17.21
C VAL A 114 6.58 -3.11 17.11
N TYR A 115 6.93 -3.90 16.10
CA TYR A 115 6.30 -5.21 15.83
C TYR A 115 7.05 -6.37 16.45
N LEU A 116 8.38 -6.24 16.59
CA LEU A 116 9.27 -7.25 17.15
C LEU A 116 10.08 -6.66 18.32
N PRO A 117 9.44 -6.17 19.40
CA PRO A 117 10.13 -5.47 20.50
C PRO A 117 11.16 -6.34 21.23
N ASN A 118 10.92 -7.65 21.29
CA ASN A 118 11.77 -8.61 21.99
C ASN A 118 12.75 -9.34 21.06
N THR A 119 12.84 -8.94 19.79
CA THR A 119 13.70 -9.59 18.80
C THR A 119 14.53 -8.49 18.14
N PRO A 120 15.70 -8.13 18.70
CA PRO A 120 16.53 -7.08 18.11
C PRO A 120 16.98 -7.49 16.71
N LEU A 121 17.10 -6.50 15.82
CA LEU A 121 17.57 -6.72 14.46
C LEU A 121 19.06 -7.10 14.51
N GLN A 122 19.39 -8.32 14.08
CA GLN A 122 20.76 -8.84 14.12
C GLN A 122 21.62 -8.29 12.98
N TYR A 123 21.00 -8.03 11.82
CA TYR A 123 21.66 -7.45 10.67
C TYR A 123 20.64 -6.74 9.76
N PRO A 124 21.05 -5.72 8.98
CA PRO A 124 20.12 -4.98 8.13
C PRO A 124 19.52 -5.90 7.05
N PRO A 125 18.18 -5.90 6.89
CA PRO A 125 17.54 -6.61 5.78
C PRO A 125 17.84 -5.89 4.47
N SER A 126 17.71 -6.61 3.37
CA SER A 126 17.81 -6.04 2.03
C SER A 126 16.74 -6.65 1.13
N PHE A 127 16.24 -5.83 0.22
CA PHE A 127 15.21 -6.23 -0.72
C PHE A 127 15.71 -5.99 -2.15
N ASP A 128 15.40 -6.91 -3.06
CA ASP A 128 15.53 -6.66 -4.49
C ASP A 128 14.37 -5.79 -4.99
N SER A 129 14.50 -5.23 -6.20
CA SER A 129 13.39 -4.53 -6.84
C SER A 129 13.44 -4.65 -8.34
N ARG A 130 12.29 -4.90 -8.95
CA ARG A 130 12.13 -4.93 -10.40
C ARG A 130 10.82 -4.25 -10.81
N ALA A 131 10.88 -3.51 -11.91
CA ALA A 131 9.69 -2.94 -12.55
C ALA A 131 9.32 -3.75 -13.80
N VAL A 132 8.06 -4.15 -13.89
CA VAL A 132 7.47 -4.83 -15.04
C VAL A 132 6.35 -3.95 -15.59
N ILE A 133 6.26 -3.85 -16.91
CA ILE A 133 5.21 -3.08 -17.57
C ILE A 133 4.11 -4.01 -18.08
N TYR A 134 2.86 -3.60 -17.88
CA TYR A 134 1.70 -4.32 -18.39
C TYR A 134 0.86 -3.37 -19.26
N PRO A 135 0.60 -3.74 -20.54
CA PRO A 135 -0.05 -2.83 -21.48
C PRO A 135 -1.55 -2.71 -21.24
N THR A 136 -2.21 -3.76 -20.73
CA THR A 136 -3.66 -3.77 -20.53
C THR A 136 -4.03 -4.18 -19.12
N GLU A 137 -5.29 -3.92 -18.77
CA GLU A 137 -5.92 -4.30 -17.51
C GLU A 137 -5.91 -5.82 -17.31
N LYS A 138 -6.03 -6.60 -18.39
CA LYS A 138 -6.02 -8.06 -18.33
C LYS A 138 -4.72 -8.58 -17.73
N GLU A 139 -3.56 -8.14 -18.22
CA GLU A 139 -2.28 -8.63 -17.70
C GLU A 139 -2.02 -8.18 -16.27
N VAL A 140 -2.54 -7.02 -15.86
CA VAL A 140 -2.48 -6.58 -14.45
C VAL A 140 -3.27 -7.54 -13.57
N ARG A 141 -4.49 -7.88 -13.96
CA ARG A 141 -5.34 -8.83 -13.24
C ARG A 141 -4.71 -10.21 -13.17
N ASP A 142 -4.23 -10.72 -14.30
CA ASP A 142 -3.56 -12.03 -14.37
C ASP A 142 -2.29 -12.05 -13.50
N TYR A 143 -1.54 -10.95 -13.42
CA TYR A 143 -0.38 -10.85 -12.55
C TYR A 143 -0.76 -10.99 -11.06
N PHE A 144 -1.75 -10.24 -10.58
CA PHE A 144 -2.16 -10.32 -9.18
C PHE A 144 -2.87 -11.64 -8.86
N ALA A 145 -3.62 -12.21 -9.81
CA ALA A 145 -4.19 -13.54 -9.69
C ALA A 145 -3.11 -14.61 -9.59
N TRP A 146 -2.04 -14.51 -10.39
CA TRP A 146 -0.88 -15.38 -10.31
C TRP A 146 -0.21 -15.28 -8.93
N ARG A 147 0.00 -14.06 -8.40
CA ARG A 147 0.61 -13.90 -7.08
C ARG A 147 -0.25 -14.49 -5.96
N GLN A 148 -1.56 -14.26 -5.98
CA GLN A 148 -2.45 -14.85 -4.97
C GLN A 148 -2.60 -16.38 -5.09
N ALA A 149 -2.56 -16.93 -6.31
CA ALA A 149 -2.53 -18.38 -6.50
C ALA A 149 -1.25 -18.99 -5.91
N ASP A 150 -0.10 -18.33 -6.10
CA ASP A 150 1.18 -18.74 -5.52
C ASP A 150 1.15 -18.68 -3.99
N THR A 151 0.54 -17.64 -3.41
CA THR A 151 0.27 -17.55 -1.95
C THR A 151 -0.45 -18.79 -1.44
N HIS A 152 -1.51 -19.22 -2.13
CA HIS A 152 -2.30 -20.36 -1.71
C HIS A 152 -1.49 -21.66 -1.74
N ILE A 153 -0.72 -21.88 -2.80
CA ILE A 153 0.12 -23.06 -2.99
C ILE A 153 1.21 -23.11 -1.92
N ASN A 154 1.96 -22.01 -1.77
CA ASN A 154 3.08 -21.92 -0.84
C ASN A 154 2.62 -22.04 0.61
N ASN A 155 1.53 -21.36 1.00
CA ASN A 155 1.04 -21.42 2.37
C ASN A 155 0.48 -22.82 2.72
N LEU A 156 -0.22 -23.49 1.80
CA LEU A 156 -0.69 -24.87 2.03
C LEU A 156 0.48 -25.83 2.20
N TYR A 157 1.49 -25.73 1.33
CA TYR A 157 2.71 -26.53 1.42
C TYR A 157 3.45 -26.26 2.75
N ASN A 158 3.72 -25.00 3.07
CA ASN A 158 4.45 -24.60 4.27
C ASN A 158 3.72 -25.01 5.55
N THR A 159 2.39 -24.90 5.58
CA THR A 159 1.58 -25.34 6.72
C THR A 159 1.71 -26.85 6.93
N ALA A 160 1.57 -27.64 5.87
CA ALA A 160 1.75 -29.09 5.95
C ALA A 160 3.18 -29.47 6.34
N PHE A 161 4.17 -28.80 5.76
CA PHE A 161 5.60 -29.03 6.03
C PHE A 161 5.94 -28.77 7.49
N TRP A 162 5.56 -27.61 8.02
CA TRP A 162 5.86 -27.26 9.41
C TRP A 162 5.04 -28.05 10.42
N ALA A 163 3.82 -28.50 10.08
CA ALA A 163 3.08 -29.44 10.90
C ALA A 163 3.81 -30.79 11.03
N LEU A 164 4.39 -31.30 9.94
CA LEU A 164 5.22 -32.51 9.96
C LEU A 164 6.48 -32.34 10.83
N VAL A 165 7.19 -31.23 10.64
CA VAL A 165 8.42 -30.93 11.40
C VAL A 165 8.13 -30.76 12.89
N GLN A 166 7.08 -30.01 13.24
CA GLN A 166 6.64 -29.83 14.63
C GLN A 166 6.07 -31.12 15.23
N GLY A 167 5.56 -32.03 14.38
CA GLY A 167 5.16 -33.39 14.74
C GLY A 167 6.32 -34.38 14.91
N GLY A 168 7.58 -33.92 14.81
CA GLY A 168 8.78 -34.71 15.09
C GLY A 168 9.56 -35.21 13.87
N GLN A 169 9.12 -34.90 12.65
CA GLN A 169 9.94 -35.21 11.46
C GLN A 169 11.11 -34.24 11.29
N THR A 170 12.19 -34.71 10.68
CA THR A 170 13.23 -33.82 10.16
C THR A 170 12.74 -33.06 8.92
N THR A 171 13.41 -31.97 8.56
CA THR A 171 13.09 -31.20 7.34
C THR A 171 13.21 -32.05 6.07
N THR A 172 14.17 -32.97 6.01
CA THR A 172 14.35 -33.90 4.88
C THR A 172 13.19 -34.91 4.78
N GLU A 173 12.75 -35.46 5.91
CA GLU A 173 11.61 -36.40 5.94
C GLU A 173 10.30 -35.71 5.58
N ALA A 174 10.08 -34.50 6.07
CA ALA A 174 8.90 -33.70 5.75
C ALA A 174 8.84 -33.40 4.24
N ASN A 175 9.97 -32.99 3.63
CA ASN A 175 10.08 -32.78 2.20
C ASN A 175 9.74 -34.06 1.41
N LYS A 176 10.30 -35.20 1.82
CA LYS A 176 10.04 -36.49 1.17
C LYS A 176 8.59 -36.92 1.29
N THR A 177 7.96 -36.67 2.44
CA THR A 177 6.55 -37.00 2.69
C THR A 177 5.61 -36.18 1.80
N LEU A 178 5.94 -34.90 1.57
CA LEU A 178 5.13 -34.01 0.73
C LEU A 178 5.46 -34.11 -0.76
N GLN A 179 6.54 -34.79 -1.14
CA GLN A 179 6.95 -34.93 -2.53
C GLN A 179 5.89 -35.72 -3.33
N GLY A 180 5.43 -35.13 -4.44
CA GLY A 180 4.42 -35.75 -5.32
C GLY A 180 2.97 -35.68 -4.82
N THR A 181 2.73 -35.13 -3.63
CA THR A 181 1.37 -34.93 -3.10
C THR A 181 0.67 -33.78 -3.81
N ASP A 182 -0.66 -33.87 -3.96
CA ASP A 182 -1.49 -32.78 -4.47
C ASP A 182 -2.03 -31.89 -3.33
N SER A 183 -2.94 -30.96 -3.64
CA SER A 183 -3.56 -30.08 -2.64
C SER A 183 -4.55 -30.83 -1.73
N LYS A 184 -5.24 -31.86 -2.23
CA LYS A 184 -6.19 -32.66 -1.45
C LYS A 184 -5.44 -33.49 -0.41
N ASP A 185 -4.35 -34.14 -0.81
CA ASP A 185 -3.49 -34.92 0.07
C ASP A 185 -2.95 -34.08 1.24
N LYS A 186 -2.53 -32.84 0.97
CA LYS A 186 -2.04 -31.91 2.01
C LYS A 186 -3.14 -31.49 2.97
N ASN A 187 -4.35 -31.24 2.48
CA ASN A 187 -5.49 -30.92 3.33
C ASN A 187 -5.89 -32.11 4.21
N GLU A 188 -5.90 -33.32 3.65
CA GLU A 188 -6.20 -34.54 4.39
C GLU A 188 -5.13 -34.84 5.45
N LEU A 189 -3.85 -34.67 5.12
CA LEU A 189 -2.74 -34.78 6.08
C LEU A 189 -2.93 -33.82 7.27
N LEU A 190 -3.20 -32.55 6.99
CA LEU A 190 -3.39 -31.51 8.00
C LEU A 190 -4.59 -31.84 8.90
N PHE A 191 -5.71 -32.27 8.32
CA PHE A 191 -6.92 -32.56 9.05
C PHE A 191 -6.79 -33.85 9.88
N SER A 192 -6.45 -34.97 9.24
CA SER A 192 -6.46 -36.28 9.87
C SER A 192 -5.36 -36.47 10.92
N LYS A 193 -4.17 -35.90 10.68
CA LYS A 193 -3.00 -36.14 11.54
C LYS A 193 -2.76 -35.04 12.57
N TYR A 194 -3.14 -33.79 12.25
CA TYR A 194 -2.88 -32.62 13.10
C TYR A 194 -4.14 -31.89 13.54
N ASN A 195 -5.34 -32.33 13.12
CA ASN A 195 -6.61 -31.66 13.40
C ASN A 195 -6.62 -30.18 12.95
N ILE A 196 -5.90 -29.87 11.87
CA ILE A 196 -5.82 -28.53 11.29
C ILE A 196 -6.73 -28.48 10.05
N ASN A 197 -7.78 -27.66 10.11
CA ASN A 197 -8.57 -27.32 8.93
C ASN A 197 -7.97 -26.09 8.25
N TYR A 198 -7.35 -26.28 7.07
CA TYR A 198 -6.70 -25.20 6.32
C TYR A 198 -7.64 -24.02 6.06
N ASN A 199 -8.91 -24.26 5.75
CA ASN A 199 -9.87 -23.20 5.44
C ASN A 199 -10.17 -22.28 6.64
N ASN A 200 -9.91 -22.76 7.86
CA ASN A 200 -10.09 -21.99 9.09
C ASN A 200 -8.85 -21.17 9.45
N LEU A 201 -7.73 -21.31 8.73
CA LEU A 201 -6.57 -20.44 8.94
C LEU A 201 -6.93 -18.97 8.64
N PRO A 202 -6.26 -18.02 9.31
CA PRO A 202 -6.43 -16.59 9.05
C PRO A 202 -6.33 -16.26 7.55
N ALA A 203 -7.23 -15.40 7.07
CA ALA A 203 -7.29 -15.05 5.66
C ALA A 203 -5.99 -14.42 5.14
N MET A 204 -5.30 -13.63 5.97
CA MET A 204 -3.98 -13.07 5.68
C MET A 204 -2.98 -14.13 5.20
N TYR A 205 -2.93 -15.30 5.84
CA TYR A 205 -1.98 -16.35 5.46
C TYR A 205 -2.39 -17.07 4.17
N ARG A 206 -3.70 -17.18 3.92
CA ARG A 206 -4.23 -17.92 2.76
C ARG A 206 -4.35 -17.10 1.49
N LYS A 207 -4.50 -15.79 1.63
CA LYS A 207 -4.84 -14.87 0.54
C LYS A 207 -3.83 -13.74 0.35
N GLY A 208 -2.90 -13.55 1.27
CA GLY A 208 -2.00 -12.41 1.28
C GLY A 208 -2.68 -11.12 1.71
N SER A 209 -1.91 -10.03 1.73
CA SER A 209 -2.34 -8.70 2.16
C SER A 209 -2.56 -7.80 0.96
N ILE A 210 -3.76 -7.24 0.80
CA ILE A 210 -4.07 -6.26 -0.23
C ILE A 210 -4.18 -4.87 0.40
N CYS A 211 -3.30 -3.96 0.00
CA CYS A 211 -3.36 -2.56 0.40
C CYS A 211 -3.97 -1.71 -0.71
N VAL A 212 -5.06 -1.01 -0.41
CA VAL A 212 -5.79 -0.15 -1.36
C VAL A 212 -6.30 1.11 -0.67
N ARG A 213 -6.51 2.17 -1.46
CA ARG A 213 -7.20 3.38 -0.97
C ARG A 213 -8.71 3.25 -1.11
N GLN A 214 -9.43 3.46 -0.02
CA GLN A 214 -10.88 3.60 -0.04
C GLN A 214 -11.30 5.07 -0.11
N PRO A 215 -12.34 5.40 -0.90
CA PRO A 215 -12.91 6.74 -0.90
C PRO A 215 -13.32 7.14 0.53
N LEU A 216 -13.05 8.38 0.92
CA LEU A 216 -13.58 8.89 2.18
C LEU A 216 -15.11 8.84 2.14
N PRO A 217 -15.79 8.43 3.23
CA PRO A 217 -17.23 8.54 3.30
C PRO A 217 -17.62 10.00 3.05
N MET A 218 -18.52 10.24 2.08
CA MET A 218 -19.01 11.58 1.84
C MET A 218 -19.61 12.11 3.13
N SER A 219 -19.00 13.14 3.72
CA SER A 219 -19.61 13.89 4.81
C SER A 219 -20.92 14.45 4.25
N THR A 220 -22.04 13.89 4.69
CA THR A 220 -23.36 14.48 4.50
C THR A 220 -23.42 15.72 5.37
N VAL A 221 -22.81 16.81 4.89
CA VAL A 221 -23.12 18.13 5.41
C VAL A 221 -24.52 18.44 4.89
N ASP A 222 -25.53 18.22 5.73
CA ASP A 222 -26.86 18.75 5.50
C ASP A 222 -26.74 20.27 5.29
N PRO A 223 -27.19 20.84 4.16
CA PRO A 223 -27.06 22.28 3.88
C PRO A 223 -27.89 23.18 4.82
N LEU A 224 -28.58 22.61 5.81
CA LEU A 224 -29.60 23.28 6.61
C LEU A 224 -29.35 23.25 8.12
N SER A 225 -28.15 22.89 8.57
CA SER A 225 -27.80 23.04 10.00
C SER A 225 -27.25 24.45 10.25
N PRO A 226 -27.95 25.33 11.01
CA PRO A 226 -27.37 26.59 11.44
C PRO A 226 -26.22 26.28 12.40
N THR A 227 -25.00 26.56 11.98
CA THR A 227 -23.84 26.55 12.87
C THR A 227 -23.97 27.72 13.85
N PRO A 228 -23.86 27.51 15.17
CA PRO A 228 -23.72 28.62 16.11
C PRO A 228 -22.33 29.25 15.91
N PRO A 229 -22.17 30.56 16.10
CA PRO A 229 -20.90 31.23 15.87
C PRO A 229 -19.88 30.78 16.92
N VAL A 230 -18.84 30.06 16.46
CA VAL A 230 -17.61 29.85 17.25
C VAL A 230 -16.90 31.19 17.36
N THR A 231 -17.06 31.85 18.49
CA THR A 231 -16.26 33.01 18.88
C THR A 231 -15.40 32.59 20.06
N GLN A 232 -14.09 32.41 19.85
CA GLN A 232 -13.05 32.88 20.76
C GLN A 232 -11.67 32.65 20.12
N ARG A 233 -11.11 33.74 19.61
CA ARG A 233 -9.66 33.90 19.42
C ARG A 233 -9.05 34.22 20.78
N LEU A 234 -7.99 33.51 21.14
CA LEU A 234 -6.99 33.96 22.09
C LEU A 234 -6.05 34.96 21.40
N ALA A 235 -5.89 36.16 21.96
CA ALA A 235 -4.63 36.90 22.01
C ALA A 235 -4.76 38.20 22.83
N THR A 236 -4.15 38.16 24.02
CA THR A 236 -3.26 39.15 24.65
C THR A 236 -3.68 40.62 24.85
N THR A 237 -3.63 41.01 26.12
CA THR A 237 -3.64 42.34 26.75
C THR A 237 -2.35 43.15 26.54
N ALA A 238 -2.51 44.44 26.19
CA ALA A 238 -1.61 45.62 26.32
C ALA A 238 -1.95 46.54 25.11
N ASP A 239 -2.22 47.83 25.16
CA ASP A 239 -2.15 48.87 26.18
C ASP A 239 -3.16 49.99 25.84
N ILE A 240 -3.39 50.83 26.85
CA ILE A 240 -4.28 51.99 26.95
C ILE A 240 -3.69 53.20 26.19
N ILE A 241 -4.54 54.01 25.53
CA ILE A 241 -4.74 55.48 25.71
C ILE A 241 -5.49 56.05 24.49
N ALA A 242 -6.44 56.93 24.83
CA ALA A 242 -7.40 57.67 24.03
C ALA A 242 -6.78 58.60 22.96
N ASP A 243 -7.54 58.89 21.90
CA ASP A 243 -8.10 60.24 21.77
C ASP A 243 -9.24 60.35 20.76
N HIS A 244 -10.14 61.27 21.11
CA HIS A 244 -11.29 61.77 20.38
C HIS A 244 -10.91 62.36 19.00
N ASP A 245 -11.69 62.09 17.94
CA ASP A 245 -12.37 63.17 17.24
C ASP A 245 -13.58 62.68 16.42
N SER A 246 -14.50 63.61 16.28
CA SER A 246 -15.86 63.59 15.78
C SER A 246 -15.95 63.94 14.29
N SER A 247 -16.86 63.30 13.56
CA SER A 247 -17.76 64.00 12.64
C SER A 247 -18.79 63.06 12.03
N LEU A 248 -20.04 63.50 12.17
CA LEU A 248 -21.30 63.03 11.59
C LEU A 248 -21.24 62.93 10.06
N ASP A 249 -21.90 61.93 9.48
CA ASP A 249 -22.83 62.14 8.37
C ASP A 249 -23.80 60.96 8.15
N GLN A 250 -25.00 61.33 7.73
CA GLN A 250 -26.26 60.55 7.73
C GLN A 250 -26.46 59.62 6.52
N PRO A 251 -27.48 58.73 6.55
CA PRO A 251 -27.51 57.49 5.76
C PRO A 251 -28.14 57.68 4.39
N ASN A 252 -27.53 57.08 3.36
CA ASN A 252 -28.13 56.99 2.04
C ASN A 252 -28.77 55.61 1.86
N ALA A 253 -30.10 55.59 1.86
CA ALA A 253 -30.90 54.42 1.55
C ALA A 253 -30.74 54.09 0.05
N GLN A 254 -30.07 52.97 -0.26
CA GLN A 254 -30.09 52.39 -1.60
C GLN A 254 -30.86 51.08 -1.58
N LEU A 255 -31.89 51.09 -2.43
CA LEU A 255 -32.84 50.03 -2.71
C LEU A 255 -32.14 48.73 -3.09
N ALA A 256 -32.68 47.63 -2.58
CA ALA A 256 -32.31 46.27 -2.90
C ALA A 256 -32.45 46.01 -4.41
N ASN A 257 -31.34 45.69 -5.08
CA ASN A 257 -31.34 44.96 -6.33
C ASN A 257 -31.01 43.50 -6.00
N ASP A 258 -32.05 42.69 -6.02
CA ASP A 258 -31.99 41.24 -5.87
C ASP A 258 -31.44 40.63 -7.19
N GLU A 259 -30.13 40.74 -7.40
CA GLU A 259 -29.46 40.04 -8.50
C GLU A 259 -29.41 38.55 -8.16
N GLN A 260 -30.33 37.79 -8.76
CA GLN A 260 -30.29 36.33 -8.79
C GLN A 260 -28.95 35.86 -9.39
N LYS A 261 -28.04 35.42 -8.51
CA LYS A 261 -26.79 34.76 -8.90
C LYS A 261 -27.12 33.57 -9.82
N PRO A 262 -26.43 33.42 -10.96
CA PRO A 262 -26.67 32.30 -11.85
C PRO A 262 -26.39 30.98 -11.13
N ILE A 263 -27.35 30.06 -11.20
CA ILE A 263 -27.24 28.69 -10.68
C ILE A 263 -25.98 28.06 -11.29
N LYS A 264 -24.96 27.80 -10.44
CA LYS A 264 -23.74 27.11 -10.85
C LYS A 264 -24.14 25.74 -11.40
N LYS A 265 -23.87 25.50 -12.69
CA LYS A 265 -24.01 24.17 -13.31
C LYS A 265 -23.35 23.13 -12.40
N PRO A 266 -23.95 21.95 -12.18
CA PRO A 266 -23.37 20.92 -11.33
C PRO A 266 -21.98 20.58 -11.89
N LYS A 267 -20.94 20.79 -11.07
CA LYS A 267 -19.58 20.35 -11.41
C LYS A 267 -19.66 18.84 -11.61
N LYS A 268 -19.36 18.35 -12.81
CA LYS A 268 -19.18 16.91 -13.04
C LYS A 268 -18.15 16.42 -12.02
N VAL A 269 -18.58 15.61 -11.07
CA VAL A 269 -17.69 14.99 -10.09
C VAL A 269 -16.76 14.07 -10.88
N LYS A 270 -15.45 14.32 -10.80
CA LYS A 270 -14.49 13.44 -11.45
C LYS A 270 -14.58 12.05 -10.81
N PRO A 271 -14.48 10.96 -11.59
CA PRO A 271 -14.40 9.62 -11.01
C PRO A 271 -13.19 9.54 -10.09
N TYR A 272 -13.36 8.84 -8.95
CA TYR A 272 -12.28 8.60 -8.00
C TYR A 272 -11.14 7.83 -8.67
N GLU A 273 -9.90 8.29 -8.51
CA GLU A 273 -8.71 7.71 -9.17
C GLU A 273 -7.88 6.83 -8.23
N GLY A 274 -8.30 6.61 -6.98
CA GLY A 274 -7.57 5.79 -6.03
C GLY A 274 -6.25 6.41 -5.53
N ILE A 275 -6.12 7.73 -5.56
CA ILE A 275 -4.89 8.47 -5.17
C ILE A 275 -5.02 9.20 -3.82
N ASP A 276 -6.25 9.39 -3.35
CA ASP A 276 -6.65 10.02 -2.11
C ASP A 276 -7.50 9.07 -1.25
N GLY A 277 -7.82 9.44 -0.01
CA GLY A 277 -8.56 8.57 0.91
C GLY A 277 -7.71 7.67 1.79
N GLU A 278 -8.39 6.84 2.58
CA GLU A 278 -7.79 6.02 3.63
C GLU A 278 -7.14 4.75 3.05
N LEU A 279 -5.91 4.45 3.48
CA LEU A 279 -5.27 3.18 3.17
C LEU A 279 -5.73 2.09 4.13
N VAL A 280 -6.37 1.08 3.56
CA VAL A 280 -6.82 -0.11 4.29
C VAL A 280 -6.07 -1.34 3.79
N ILE A 281 -5.90 -2.31 4.70
CA ILE A 281 -5.44 -3.66 4.35
C ILE A 281 -6.68 -4.57 4.35
N VAL A 282 -6.88 -5.30 3.27
CA VAL A 282 -7.95 -6.30 3.14
C VAL A 282 -7.35 -7.67 2.77
N TYR A 283 -8.04 -8.73 3.19
CA TYR A 283 -7.62 -10.13 2.97
C TYR A 283 -8.67 -10.84 2.10
N GLU A 284 -8.85 -10.33 0.88
CA GLU A 284 -9.91 -10.71 -0.05
C GLU A 284 -9.37 -11.56 -1.22
N ASP A 285 -10.27 -12.18 -1.98
CA ASP A 285 -9.92 -12.89 -3.21
C ASP A 285 -9.81 -11.88 -4.36
N ILE A 286 -8.59 -11.66 -4.87
CA ILE A 286 -8.29 -10.74 -5.98
C ILE A 286 -8.33 -11.44 -7.35
N ILE A 287 -8.48 -12.78 -7.38
CA ILE A 287 -8.58 -13.54 -8.63
C ILE A 287 -9.93 -13.29 -9.29
N LYS A 288 -11.01 -13.21 -8.50
CA LYS A 288 -12.38 -13.05 -8.99
C LYS A 288 -12.72 -11.63 -9.42
N ASP A 289 -13.68 -11.51 -10.33
CA ASP A 289 -14.19 -10.23 -10.84
C ASP A 289 -14.73 -9.30 -9.76
N GLN A 290 -15.28 -9.86 -8.67
CA GLN A 290 -15.90 -9.09 -7.60
C GLN A 290 -14.98 -7.99 -7.06
N PHE A 291 -13.73 -8.33 -6.73
CA PHE A 291 -12.76 -7.37 -6.18
C PHE A 291 -12.53 -6.17 -7.13
N TRP A 292 -12.39 -6.45 -8.43
CA TRP A 292 -12.12 -5.45 -9.45
C TRP A 292 -13.37 -4.61 -9.79
N ASN A 293 -14.54 -5.24 -9.80
CA ASN A 293 -15.82 -4.55 -10.06
C ASN A 293 -16.19 -3.58 -8.93
N GLU A 294 -15.84 -3.91 -7.68
CA GLU A 294 -15.99 -3.02 -6.53
C GLU A 294 -14.98 -1.85 -6.55
N ARG A 295 -13.88 -1.98 -7.30
CA ARG A 295 -12.75 -1.04 -7.33
C ARG A 295 -12.30 -0.71 -8.76
N PRO A 296 -13.21 -0.21 -9.63
CA PRO A 296 -12.92 -0.04 -11.06
C PRO A 296 -11.79 0.96 -11.33
N TRP A 297 -11.53 1.90 -10.40
CA TRP A 297 -10.45 2.87 -10.50
C TRP A 297 -9.05 2.25 -10.53
N LEU A 298 -8.89 1.00 -10.09
CA LEU A 298 -7.59 0.32 -10.13
C LEU A 298 -7.11 0.01 -11.55
N LEU A 299 -8.02 0.05 -12.52
CA LEU A 299 -7.78 -0.33 -13.91
C LEU A 299 -7.96 0.85 -14.89
N LEU A 300 -8.20 2.08 -14.39
CA LEU A 300 -8.44 3.26 -15.22
C LEU A 300 -7.19 3.83 -15.90
#